data_AF-A0A0S4N419-F1
#
_entry.id   AF-A0A0S4N419-F1
#
_cell.length_a   1.000
_cell.length_b   1.000
_cell.length_c   1.000
_cell.angle_alpha   90.00
_cell.angle_beta   90.00
_cell.angle_gamma   90.00
#
_symmetry.space_group_name_H-M   'P 1'
#
loop_
_entity.id
_entity.type
_entity.pdbx_description
1 polymer ?
#
loop_
_entity_poly.entity_id
_entity_poly.type
_entity_poly.pdbx_seq_one_letter_code
_entity_poly.pdbx_strand_id
1 'polypeptide(L)'
;MKRRSFIKILSFAVSSLLLTATDYALYLYGRKGREAENLPPPLFRLFKDRLSDIRPPGAVYENEFKAKCIGCSVCINICKNLGYKSLSLKVGLSDFGTPVVDDMRNHPCTLCMECVKVCPTGALEKVHKERVKMGIALIDFELCLGWNGDVCLSCSKACPFGASVFEFYNSDWGNQPYINENCKGCGLCVKYCPVGGSAIRVVRIDDYEKVKSKYLSEFKLLLGMEHAKRYELVYSNIPKIMERGKIYDREYQ
;
A
#
# COMPACT_ATOMS: atom_id res chain seq x y z
N MET A 1 42.54 28.73 -34.22
CA MET A 1 42.22 27.49 -33.47
C MET A 1 41.92 26.36 -34.46
N LYS A 2 42.53 25.18 -34.34
CA LYS A 2 42.35 24.06 -35.30
C LYS A 2 40.89 23.57 -35.27
N ARG A 3 40.23 23.47 -36.43
CA ARG A 3 38.82 23.04 -36.62
C ARG A 3 38.45 21.77 -35.82
N ARG A 4 39.39 20.84 -35.67
CA ARG A 4 39.25 19.61 -34.86
C ARG A 4 39.10 19.88 -33.36
N SER A 5 39.79 20.88 -32.83
CA SER A 5 39.68 21.28 -31.41
C SER A 5 38.33 21.93 -31.13
N PHE A 6 37.82 22.73 -32.07
CA PHE A 6 36.50 23.36 -31.94
C PHE A 6 35.37 22.32 -31.92
N ILE A 7 35.42 21.32 -32.82
CA ILE A 7 34.43 20.23 -32.86
C ILE A 7 34.43 19.41 -31.56
N LYS A 8 35.61 19.10 -30.99
CA LYS A 8 35.73 18.38 -29.71
C LYS A 8 35.11 19.15 -28.54
N ILE A 9 35.38 20.46 -28.47
CA ILE A 9 34.82 21.34 -27.42
C ILE A 9 33.29 21.41 -27.57
N LEU A 10 32.79 21.57 -28.81
CA LEU A 10 31.36 21.63 -29.08
C LEU A 10 30.67 20.31 -28.71
N SER A 11 31.24 19.16 -29.06
CA SER A 11 30.68 17.85 -28.67
C SER A 11 30.64 17.64 -27.15
N PHE A 12 31.67 18.09 -26.43
CA PHE A 12 31.71 17.98 -24.97
C PHE A 12 30.67 18.88 -24.31
N ALA A 13 30.50 20.11 -24.81
CA ALA A 13 29.51 21.06 -24.32
C ALA A 13 28.08 20.56 -24.55
N VAL A 14 27.79 19.98 -25.72
CA VAL A 14 26.47 19.41 -26.03
C VAL A 14 26.17 18.19 -25.15
N SER A 15 27.13 17.29 -24.95
CA SER A 15 26.95 16.14 -24.03
C SER A 15 26.72 16.57 -22.58
N SER A 16 27.41 17.60 -22.10
CA SER A 16 27.22 18.12 -20.73
C SER A 16 25.86 18.80 -20.55
N LEU A 17 25.35 19.49 -21.59
CA LEU A 17 24.00 20.06 -21.61
C LEU A 17 22.92 18.97 -21.62
N LEU A 18 23.12 17.89 -22.37
CA LEU A 18 22.18 16.77 -22.41
C LEU A 18 22.12 16.02 -21.07
N LEU A 19 23.27 15.76 -20.43
CA LEU A 19 23.35 15.13 -19.11
C LEU A 19 22.62 15.95 -18.04
N THR A 20 22.84 17.27 -18.02
CA THR A 20 22.18 18.16 -17.05
C THR A 20 20.68 18.30 -17.31
N ALA A 21 20.24 18.29 -18.58
CA ALA A 21 18.81 18.28 -18.92
C ALA A 21 18.12 16.97 -18.51
N THR A 22 18.77 15.82 -18.70
CA THR A 22 18.24 14.52 -18.24
C THR A 22 18.21 14.41 -16.72
N ASP A 23 19.25 14.87 -16.02
CA ASP A 23 19.27 14.90 -14.55
C ASP A 23 18.21 15.86 -14.00
N TYR A 24 18.00 17.02 -14.64
CA TYR A 24 16.95 17.95 -14.25
C TYR A 24 15.56 17.38 -14.52
N ALA A 25 15.36 16.68 -15.64
CA ALA A 25 14.11 15.98 -15.94
C ALA A 25 13.84 14.85 -14.93
N LEU A 26 14.86 14.05 -14.57
CA LEU A 26 14.76 13.03 -13.51
C LEU A 26 14.51 13.64 -12.14
N TYR A 27 15.12 14.79 -11.83
CA TYR A 27 14.90 15.54 -10.60
C TYR A 27 13.45 16.04 -10.50
N LEU A 28 12.91 16.62 -11.57
CA LEU A 28 11.51 17.07 -11.63
C LEU A 28 10.53 15.89 -11.59
N TYR A 29 10.81 14.80 -12.29
CA TYR A 29 10.01 13.57 -12.24
C TYR A 29 10.01 12.95 -10.84
N GLY A 30 11.17 12.93 -10.18
CA GLY A 30 11.34 12.48 -8.79
C GLY A 30 10.78 13.44 -7.74
N ARG A 31 10.50 14.70 -8.09
CA ARG A 31 9.82 15.67 -7.20
C ARG A 31 8.30 15.47 -7.21
N LYS A 32 7.71 15.20 -8.38
CA LYS A 32 6.25 14.93 -8.50
C LYS A 32 5.82 13.66 -7.75
N GLY A 33 6.71 12.67 -7.65
CA GLY A 33 6.50 11.49 -6.79
C GLY A 33 6.63 11.77 -5.28
N ARG A 34 7.41 12.79 -4.88
CA ARG A 34 7.65 13.18 -3.48
C ARG A 34 6.61 14.13 -2.90
N GLU A 35 5.91 14.92 -3.71
CA GLU A 35 4.80 15.75 -3.20
C GLU A 35 3.64 14.90 -2.64
N ALA A 36 3.41 13.69 -3.19
CA ALA A 36 2.48 12.72 -2.61
C ALA A 36 2.94 12.10 -1.27
N GLU A 37 4.24 12.20 -0.91
CA GLU A 37 4.77 11.72 0.38
C GLU A 37 4.55 12.69 1.55
N ASN A 38 4.22 13.96 1.27
CA ASN A 38 3.94 14.97 2.30
C ASN A 38 2.46 15.00 2.73
N LEU A 39 1.58 14.32 2.01
CA LEU A 39 0.17 14.22 2.35
C LEU A 39 -0.04 13.16 3.45
N PRO A 40 -1.00 13.36 4.37
CA PRO A 40 -1.26 12.40 5.43
C PRO A 40 -1.59 11.01 4.85
N PRO A 41 -1.17 9.90 5.48
CA PRO A 41 -1.53 8.57 4.99
C PRO A 41 -3.05 8.36 5.04
N PRO A 42 -3.60 7.41 4.25
CA PRO A 42 -5.00 7.02 4.37
C PRO A 42 -5.34 6.64 5.82
N LEU A 43 -6.53 7.01 6.27
CA LEU A 43 -7.06 6.79 7.62
C LEU A 43 -6.22 7.44 8.74
N PHE A 44 -5.52 8.54 8.46
CA PHE A 44 -4.69 9.25 9.46
C PHE A 44 -5.45 9.62 10.75
N ARG A 45 -6.76 9.88 10.66
CA ARG A 45 -7.64 10.16 11.83
C ARG A 45 -7.90 8.95 12.73
N LEU A 46 -7.68 7.73 12.24
CA LEU A 46 -7.77 6.49 13.01
C LEU A 46 -6.37 6.00 13.43
N PHE A 47 -5.36 6.29 12.62
CA PHE A 47 -4.00 5.80 12.80
C PHE A 47 -2.99 6.95 12.61
N LYS A 48 -2.62 7.62 13.71
CA LYS A 48 -1.70 8.78 13.71
C LYS A 48 -0.30 8.45 13.17
N ASP A 49 0.15 7.21 13.32
CA ASP A 49 1.50 6.80 12.93
C ASP A 49 1.52 6.17 11.53
N ARG A 50 2.67 6.23 10.84
CA ARG A 50 2.86 5.71 9.48
C ARG A 50 3.12 4.20 9.40
N LEU A 51 3.59 3.58 10.47
CA LEU A 51 4.13 2.21 10.41
C LEU A 51 3.08 1.18 10.81
N SER A 52 2.36 0.67 9.81
CA SER A 52 1.68 -0.61 9.96
C SER A 52 2.74 -1.72 9.87
N ASP A 53 3.28 -2.17 11.00
CA ASP A 53 4.27 -3.26 11.03
C ASP A 53 3.58 -4.61 10.74
N ILE A 54 3.27 -4.87 9.48
CA ILE A 54 2.59 -6.09 9.08
C ILE A 54 3.59 -7.25 9.04
N ARG A 55 3.29 -8.36 9.70
CA ARG A 55 4.18 -9.54 9.68
C ARG A 55 4.02 -10.33 8.37
N PRO A 56 5.03 -11.11 7.96
CA PRO A 56 4.92 -12.02 6.81
C PRO A 56 3.74 -13.00 6.95
N PRO A 57 3.26 -13.60 5.84
CA PRO A 57 2.19 -14.59 5.91
C PRO A 57 2.58 -15.76 6.82
N GLY A 58 1.60 -16.28 7.57
CA GLY A 58 1.81 -17.37 8.52
C GLY A 58 2.38 -16.93 9.87
N ALA A 59 2.67 -15.65 10.11
CA ALA A 59 3.11 -15.21 11.44
C ALA A 59 2.09 -15.60 12.52
N VAL A 60 2.59 -16.23 13.58
CA VAL A 60 1.82 -16.48 14.80
C VAL A 60 1.52 -15.17 15.53
N TYR A 61 0.76 -15.21 16.62
CA TYR A 61 0.45 -14.02 17.41
C TYR A 61 1.72 -13.28 17.86
N GLU A 62 1.66 -11.96 17.90
CA GLU A 62 2.84 -11.08 18.02
C GLU A 62 3.79 -11.46 19.16
N ASN A 63 3.28 -11.77 20.36
CA ASN A 63 4.12 -12.17 21.50
C ASN A 63 4.85 -13.50 21.25
N GLU A 64 4.17 -14.46 20.64
CA GLU A 64 4.74 -15.76 20.29
C GLU A 64 5.71 -15.63 19.11
N PHE A 65 5.40 -14.74 18.16
CA PHE A 65 6.25 -14.45 17.02
C PHE A 65 7.60 -13.90 17.47
N LYS A 66 7.59 -12.92 18.39
CA LYS A 66 8.83 -12.36 18.98
C LYS A 66 9.63 -13.41 19.74
N ALA A 67 8.95 -14.32 20.45
CA ALA A 67 9.63 -15.39 21.20
C ALA A 67 10.26 -16.46 20.28
N LYS A 68 9.62 -16.77 19.14
CA LYS A 68 10.10 -17.79 18.20
C LYS A 68 11.04 -17.26 17.13
N CYS A 69 10.95 -15.98 16.75
CA CYS A 69 11.76 -15.43 15.68
C CYS A 69 13.19 -15.19 16.16
N ILE A 70 14.14 -15.92 15.57
CA ILE A 70 15.57 -15.81 15.90
C ILE A 70 16.34 -14.82 15.00
N GLY A 71 15.64 -14.01 14.20
CA GLY A 71 16.28 -13.02 13.31
C GLY A 71 17.15 -13.60 12.19
N CYS A 72 17.02 -14.89 11.87
CA CYS A 72 17.86 -15.58 10.87
C CYS A 72 17.75 -15.06 9.43
N SER A 73 16.77 -14.19 9.13
CA SER A 73 16.58 -13.53 7.83
C SER A 73 16.38 -14.44 6.61
N VAL A 74 16.23 -15.76 6.80
CA VAL A 74 15.98 -16.73 5.71
C VAL A 74 14.70 -16.40 4.93
N CYS A 75 13.64 -15.98 5.64
CA CYS A 75 12.39 -15.56 5.02
C CYS A 75 12.52 -14.31 4.12
N ILE A 76 13.47 -13.42 4.43
CA ILE A 76 13.78 -12.22 3.65
C ILE A 76 14.52 -12.65 2.38
N ASN A 77 15.54 -13.47 2.52
CA ASN A 77 16.40 -13.92 1.42
C ASN A 77 15.65 -14.73 0.35
N ILE A 78 14.63 -15.51 0.73
CA ILE A 78 13.85 -16.32 -0.23
C ILE A 78 12.76 -15.52 -0.95
N CYS A 79 12.46 -14.30 -0.52
CA CYS A 79 11.30 -13.57 -1.01
C CYS A 79 11.51 -12.96 -2.41
N LYS A 80 11.08 -13.69 -3.45
CA LYS A 80 11.28 -13.30 -4.86
C LYS A 80 10.55 -12.04 -5.29
N ASN A 81 9.33 -11.81 -4.79
CA ASN A 81 8.49 -10.71 -5.27
C ASN A 81 8.89 -9.36 -4.71
N LEU A 82 9.63 -9.35 -3.62
CA LEU A 82 9.64 -8.21 -2.74
C LEU A 82 11.05 -7.67 -2.43
N GLY A 83 12.10 -8.44 -2.77
CA GLY A 83 13.50 -8.03 -2.61
C GLY A 83 13.86 -7.68 -1.16
N TYR A 84 15.06 -7.13 -0.95
CA TYR A 84 15.50 -6.66 0.38
C TYR A 84 14.68 -5.50 0.96
N LYS A 85 13.77 -4.89 0.16
CA LYS A 85 13.07 -3.64 0.51
C LYS A 85 11.71 -3.82 1.16
N SER A 86 11.14 -5.01 1.10
CA SER A 86 9.77 -5.26 1.56
C SER A 86 9.67 -5.95 2.90
N LEU A 87 10.78 -6.52 3.34
CA LEU A 87 10.91 -7.15 4.63
C LEU A 87 12.09 -6.46 5.28
N SER A 88 11.82 -5.25 5.77
CA SER A 88 12.80 -4.54 6.56
C SER A 88 12.93 -5.20 7.92
N LEU A 89 14.12 -5.10 8.50
CA LEU A 89 14.31 -5.41 9.91
C LEU A 89 13.83 -4.22 10.71
N LYS A 90 12.87 -4.45 11.60
CA LYS A 90 12.42 -3.38 12.49
C LYS A 90 13.58 -2.97 13.39
N VAL A 91 13.77 -1.66 13.55
CA VAL A 91 14.80 -1.07 14.42
C VAL A 91 14.11 -0.63 15.72
N GLY A 92 14.43 -1.27 16.84
CA GLY A 92 13.85 -0.96 18.16
C GLY A 92 14.16 -2.05 19.18
N LEU A 93 14.22 -1.71 20.47
CA LEU A 93 14.67 -2.59 21.57
C LEU A 93 13.94 -3.94 21.64
N SER A 94 12.65 -3.99 21.30
CA SER A 94 11.82 -5.19 21.44
C SER A 94 11.53 -5.93 20.13
N ASP A 95 11.87 -5.35 18.98
CA ASP A 95 11.54 -5.91 17.65
C ASP A 95 12.75 -5.99 16.72
N PHE A 96 13.96 -5.73 17.24
CA PHE A 96 15.20 -5.73 16.48
C PHE A 96 15.39 -7.05 15.72
N GLY A 97 15.64 -6.95 14.42
CA GLY A 97 15.95 -8.13 13.61
C GLY A 97 14.73 -8.99 13.23
N THR A 98 13.51 -8.52 13.50
CA THR A 98 12.29 -9.21 13.06
C THR A 98 11.77 -8.67 11.73
N PRO A 99 11.25 -9.52 10.82
CA PRO A 99 10.79 -9.10 9.50
C PRO A 99 9.44 -8.38 9.58
N VAL A 100 9.27 -7.30 8.81
CA VAL A 100 8.02 -6.55 8.63
C VAL A 100 7.78 -6.14 7.18
N VAL A 101 6.55 -6.20 6.71
CA VAL A 101 6.12 -5.70 5.40
C VAL A 101 5.84 -4.20 5.49
N ASP A 102 6.85 -3.40 5.16
CA ASP A 102 6.88 -1.95 5.32
C ASP A 102 6.34 -1.18 4.11
N ASP A 103 6.67 -1.58 2.89
CA ASP A 103 6.23 -0.92 1.65
C ASP A 103 5.26 -1.78 0.83
N MET A 104 4.01 -1.83 1.25
CA MET A 104 2.95 -2.49 0.48
C MET A 104 2.55 -1.75 -0.80
N ARG A 105 2.92 -0.47 -0.93
CA ARG A 105 2.56 0.34 -2.10
C ARG A 105 3.37 -0.06 -3.32
N ASN A 106 4.64 -0.40 -3.13
CA ASN A 106 5.53 -0.85 -4.20
C ASN A 106 5.78 -2.37 -4.14
N HIS A 107 5.82 -2.95 -2.94
CA HIS A 107 6.18 -4.35 -2.69
C HIS A 107 5.13 -5.09 -1.82
N PRO A 108 3.88 -5.29 -2.31
CA PRO A 108 2.86 -6.05 -1.60
C PRO A 108 3.12 -7.56 -1.64
N CYS A 109 2.76 -8.28 -0.58
CA CYS A 109 2.87 -9.74 -0.56
C CYS A 109 1.93 -10.39 -1.59
N THR A 110 2.45 -11.35 -2.36
CA THR A 110 1.64 -12.12 -3.32
C THR A 110 1.10 -13.43 -2.75
N LEU A 111 1.38 -13.72 -1.47
CA LEU A 111 1.02 -14.98 -0.81
C LEU A 111 1.56 -16.24 -1.53
N CYS A 112 2.80 -16.19 -2.03
CA CYS A 112 3.47 -17.37 -2.61
C CYS A 112 3.88 -18.43 -1.56
N MET A 113 3.86 -18.05 -0.28
CA MET A 113 4.15 -18.90 0.88
C MET A 113 5.58 -19.46 0.98
N GLU A 114 6.52 -19.02 0.14
CA GLU A 114 7.92 -19.50 0.19
C GLU A 114 8.61 -19.17 1.53
N CYS A 115 8.36 -17.98 2.10
CA CYS A 115 8.90 -17.60 3.40
C CYS A 115 8.45 -18.51 4.55
N VAL A 116 7.24 -19.06 4.47
CA VAL A 116 6.68 -19.98 5.47
C VAL A 116 7.37 -21.34 5.42
N LYS A 117 7.69 -21.82 4.22
CA LYS A 117 8.33 -23.13 4.02
C LYS A 117 9.72 -23.21 4.66
N VAL A 118 10.43 -22.08 4.72
CA VAL A 118 11.82 -22.01 5.15
C VAL A 118 12.00 -21.53 6.60
N CYS A 119 10.92 -21.23 7.33
CA CYS A 119 11.03 -20.78 8.72
C CYS A 119 11.43 -21.94 9.64
N PRO A 120 12.63 -21.91 10.28
CA PRO A 120 13.12 -23.05 11.05
C PRO A 120 12.49 -23.16 12.45
N THR A 121 11.97 -22.05 12.99
CA THR A 121 11.48 -21.98 14.39
C THR A 121 9.97 -22.08 14.51
N GLY A 122 9.23 -22.10 13.39
CA GLY A 122 7.78 -22.02 13.42
C GLY A 122 7.24 -20.66 13.88
N ALA A 123 8.04 -19.59 13.80
CA ALA A 123 7.54 -18.22 13.92
C ALA A 123 6.55 -17.89 12.77
N LEU A 124 6.77 -18.51 11.60
CA LEU A 124 5.80 -18.55 10.50
C LEU A 124 5.21 -19.96 10.43
N GLU A 125 3.95 -20.10 10.82
CA GLU A 125 3.18 -21.34 10.81
C GLU A 125 2.83 -21.77 9.37
N LYS A 126 2.94 -23.07 9.11
CA LYS A 126 2.54 -23.70 7.85
C LYS A 126 1.02 -23.69 7.69
N VAL A 127 0.51 -22.64 7.08
CA VAL A 127 -0.92 -22.46 6.79
C VAL A 127 -1.19 -22.37 5.28
N HIS A 128 -2.40 -22.77 4.87
CA HIS A 128 -2.87 -22.51 3.51
C HIS A 128 -3.11 -21.01 3.31
N LYS A 129 -2.92 -20.50 2.09
CA LYS A 129 -3.03 -19.06 1.77
C LYS A 129 -4.40 -18.48 2.13
N GLU A 130 -5.46 -19.28 2.06
CA GLU A 130 -6.84 -18.92 2.42
C GLU A 130 -7.01 -18.69 3.92
N ARG A 131 -6.15 -19.26 4.76
CA ARG A 131 -6.18 -19.11 6.23
C ARG A 131 -5.19 -18.08 6.76
N VAL A 132 -4.37 -17.49 5.89
CA VAL A 132 -3.41 -16.44 6.28
C VAL A 132 -4.14 -15.22 6.84
N LYS A 133 -3.62 -14.66 7.93
CA LYS A 133 -4.06 -13.38 8.48
C LYS A 133 -2.85 -12.50 8.81
N MET A 134 -2.29 -11.81 7.81
CA MET A 134 -1.19 -10.84 8.04
C MET A 134 -1.72 -9.56 8.69
N GLY A 135 -2.95 -9.18 8.33
CA GLY A 135 -3.61 -7.96 8.74
C GLY A 135 -4.92 -7.80 7.97
N ILE A 136 -5.53 -6.63 8.06
CA ILE A 136 -6.77 -6.29 7.36
C ILE A 136 -6.61 -4.98 6.60
N ALA A 137 -7.07 -4.95 5.36
CA ALA A 137 -7.09 -3.74 4.56
C ALA A 137 -8.36 -2.94 4.84
N LEU A 138 -8.20 -1.65 5.09
CA LEU A 138 -9.28 -0.71 5.34
C LEU A 138 -9.27 0.37 4.27
N ILE A 139 -10.46 0.78 3.83
CA ILE A 139 -10.66 1.84 2.84
C ILE A 139 -10.87 3.16 3.57
N ASP A 140 -10.12 4.19 3.17
CA ASP A 140 -10.41 5.58 3.49
C ASP A 140 -11.51 6.11 2.58
N PHE A 141 -12.71 6.26 3.13
CA PHE A 141 -13.89 6.68 2.37
C PHE A 141 -13.78 8.12 1.84
N GLU A 142 -12.97 8.99 2.46
CA GLU A 142 -12.74 10.36 1.96
C GLU A 142 -11.82 10.37 0.73
N LEU A 143 -11.00 9.34 0.55
CA LEU A 143 -10.02 9.27 -0.55
C LEU A 143 -10.42 8.30 -1.65
N CYS A 144 -11.31 7.35 -1.35
CA CYS A 144 -11.67 6.28 -2.28
C CYS A 144 -12.51 6.82 -3.45
N LEU A 145 -12.03 6.62 -4.68
CA LEU A 145 -12.76 6.99 -5.90
C LEU A 145 -14.17 6.37 -5.95
N GLY A 146 -14.32 5.10 -5.56
CA GLY A 146 -15.62 4.41 -5.49
C GLY A 146 -16.62 5.02 -4.50
N TRP A 147 -16.12 5.74 -3.50
CA TRP A 147 -16.96 6.46 -2.53
C TRP A 147 -17.16 7.93 -2.89
N ASN A 148 -16.38 8.47 -3.82
CA ASN A 148 -16.38 9.88 -4.21
C ASN A 148 -16.75 10.09 -5.70
N GLY A 149 -17.67 9.26 -6.21
CA GLY A 149 -18.37 9.51 -7.48
C GLY A 149 -17.74 8.91 -8.75
N ASP A 150 -16.69 8.08 -8.64
CA ASP A 150 -16.08 7.39 -9.78
C ASP A 150 -16.30 5.86 -9.67
N VAL A 151 -16.44 5.15 -10.78
CA VAL A 151 -16.58 3.69 -10.78
C VAL A 151 -15.19 3.06 -10.76
N CYS A 152 -14.72 2.67 -9.57
CA CYS A 152 -13.38 2.11 -9.37
C CYS A 152 -13.42 0.69 -8.81
N LEU A 153 -12.88 -0.27 -9.58
CA LEU A 153 -12.77 -1.69 -9.21
C LEU A 153 -11.32 -2.19 -9.08
N SER A 154 -10.33 -1.30 -9.08
CA SER A 154 -8.92 -1.69 -9.14
C SER A 154 -8.49 -2.58 -7.96
N CYS A 155 -8.95 -2.26 -6.75
CA CYS A 155 -8.60 -3.03 -5.55
C CYS A 155 -9.21 -4.43 -5.52
N SER A 156 -10.45 -4.60 -6.00
CA SER A 156 -11.10 -5.91 -6.06
C SER A 156 -10.53 -6.77 -7.17
N LYS A 157 -10.23 -6.19 -8.35
CA LYS A 157 -9.54 -6.88 -9.46
C LYS A 157 -8.14 -7.37 -9.06
N ALA A 158 -7.44 -6.59 -8.24
CA ALA A 158 -6.13 -6.95 -7.72
C ALA A 158 -6.17 -8.01 -6.61
N CYS A 159 -7.33 -8.26 -6.00
CA CYS A 159 -7.42 -9.20 -4.88
C CYS A 159 -7.47 -10.64 -5.38
N PRO A 160 -6.53 -11.52 -4.97
CA PRO A 160 -6.53 -12.92 -5.41
C PRO A 160 -7.70 -13.73 -4.83
N PHE A 161 -8.44 -13.17 -3.87
CA PHE A 161 -9.62 -13.80 -3.26
C PHE A 161 -10.94 -13.17 -3.71
N GLY A 162 -10.89 -12.11 -4.54
CA GLY A 162 -12.04 -11.45 -5.16
C GLY A 162 -13.23 -11.24 -4.22
N ALA A 163 -14.39 -11.77 -4.61
CA ALA A 163 -15.68 -11.59 -3.92
C ALA A 163 -15.75 -12.19 -2.51
N SER A 164 -14.83 -13.08 -2.12
CA SER A 164 -14.80 -13.57 -0.74
C SER A 164 -14.30 -12.51 0.26
N VAL A 165 -13.58 -11.49 -0.23
CA VAL A 165 -13.01 -10.39 0.55
C VAL A 165 -13.71 -9.07 0.27
N PHE A 166 -14.18 -8.87 -0.96
CA PHE A 166 -14.82 -7.62 -1.40
C PHE A 166 -16.34 -7.74 -1.46
N GLU A 167 -17.00 -6.83 -0.76
CA GLU A 167 -18.43 -6.58 -0.88
C GLU A 167 -18.65 -5.27 -1.61
N PHE A 168 -19.67 -5.22 -2.46
CA PHE A 168 -20.06 -4.03 -3.20
C PHE A 168 -21.48 -3.64 -2.82
N TYR A 169 -21.62 -2.41 -2.34
CA TYR A 169 -22.91 -1.80 -2.08
C TYR A 169 -23.21 -0.91 -3.28
N ASN A 170 -24.33 -1.18 -3.95
CA ASN A 170 -24.75 -0.41 -5.12
C ASN A 170 -25.66 0.71 -4.64
N SER A 171 -25.36 1.93 -5.10
CA SER A 171 -26.25 3.08 -4.98
C SER A 171 -26.21 3.86 -6.30
N ASP A 172 -27.00 4.94 -6.40
CA ASP A 172 -26.97 5.81 -7.58
C ASP A 172 -25.59 6.47 -7.82
N TRP A 173 -24.68 6.35 -6.85
CA TRP A 173 -23.30 6.84 -6.89
C TRP A 173 -22.29 5.82 -7.43
N GLY A 174 -22.77 4.68 -7.93
CA GLY A 174 -21.95 3.59 -8.45
C GLY A 174 -21.66 2.51 -7.41
N ASN A 175 -20.55 1.80 -7.60
CA ASN A 175 -20.20 0.63 -6.80
C ASN A 175 -19.33 1.07 -5.61
N GLN A 176 -19.88 1.03 -4.39
CA GLN A 176 -19.14 1.33 -3.17
C GLN A 176 -18.46 0.07 -2.63
N PRO A 177 -17.10 -0.02 -2.66
CA PRO A 177 -16.39 -1.17 -2.14
C PRO A 177 -16.32 -1.15 -0.61
N TYR A 178 -16.44 -2.34 -0.02
CA TYR A 178 -16.11 -2.65 1.36
C TYR A 178 -15.20 -3.89 1.40
N ILE A 179 -14.19 -3.88 2.29
CA ILE A 179 -13.28 -5.01 2.50
C ILE A 179 -13.67 -5.66 3.82
N ASN A 180 -14.09 -6.92 3.78
CA ASN A 180 -14.49 -7.66 4.97
C ASN A 180 -13.32 -8.37 5.65
N GLU A 181 -13.62 -9.05 6.76
CA GLU A 181 -12.64 -9.69 7.64
C GLU A 181 -12.02 -10.97 7.07
N ASN A 182 -12.45 -11.42 5.90
CA ASN A 182 -11.75 -12.47 5.16
C ASN A 182 -10.46 -11.96 4.52
N CYS A 183 -10.19 -10.65 4.55
CA CYS A 183 -8.95 -10.06 4.06
C CYS A 183 -7.71 -10.76 4.67
N LYS A 184 -6.71 -11.04 3.84
CA LYS A 184 -5.46 -11.67 4.28
C LYS A 184 -4.36 -10.67 4.66
N GLY A 185 -4.57 -9.37 4.37
CA GLY A 185 -3.59 -8.31 4.66
C GLY A 185 -2.38 -8.27 3.72
N CYS A 186 -2.52 -8.80 2.50
CA CYS A 186 -1.39 -8.95 1.57
C CYS A 186 -0.94 -7.63 0.89
N GLY A 187 -1.79 -6.61 0.88
CA GLY A 187 -1.43 -5.27 0.37
C GLY A 187 -1.55 -5.07 -1.14
N LEU A 188 -1.95 -6.09 -1.93
CA LEU A 188 -2.13 -5.92 -3.38
C LEU A 188 -3.11 -4.79 -3.73
N CYS A 189 -4.19 -4.65 -2.98
CA CYS A 189 -5.13 -3.54 -3.12
C CYS A 189 -4.50 -2.16 -2.86
N VAL A 190 -3.50 -2.09 -1.98
CA VAL A 190 -2.71 -0.87 -1.72
C VAL A 190 -1.87 -0.52 -2.93
N LYS A 191 -1.18 -1.49 -3.55
CA LYS A 191 -0.38 -1.24 -4.77
C LYS A 191 -1.25 -0.77 -5.94
N TYR A 192 -2.38 -1.42 -6.18
CA TYR A 192 -3.20 -1.15 -7.37
C TYR A 192 -4.24 -0.04 -7.19
N CYS A 193 -4.33 0.58 -6.00
CA CYS A 193 -5.16 1.77 -5.83
C CYS A 193 -4.65 2.90 -6.75
N PRO A 194 -5.49 3.48 -7.61
CA PRO A 194 -5.04 4.51 -8.55
C PRO A 194 -4.79 5.86 -7.88
N VAL A 195 -5.28 6.10 -6.65
CA VAL A 195 -5.04 7.33 -5.89
C VAL A 195 -3.56 7.41 -5.47
N GLY A 196 -2.92 8.57 -5.62
CA GLY A 196 -1.56 8.81 -5.13
C GLY A 196 -1.43 8.50 -3.63
N GLY A 197 -0.40 7.74 -3.26
CA GLY A 197 -0.24 7.19 -1.91
C GLY A 197 -1.12 5.98 -1.58
N SER A 198 -2.31 5.83 -2.20
CA SER A 198 -3.40 4.86 -1.88
C SER A 198 -4.50 5.44 -0.98
N ALA A 199 -5.76 5.06 -1.28
CA ALA A 199 -6.92 5.24 -0.41
C ALA A 199 -7.13 4.04 0.54
N ILE A 200 -6.25 3.04 0.49
CA ILE A 200 -6.34 1.81 1.27
C ILE A 200 -5.12 1.69 2.15
N ARG A 201 -5.33 1.32 3.41
CA ARG A 201 -4.30 1.02 4.40
C ARG A 201 -4.46 -0.39 4.94
N VAL A 202 -3.39 -1.16 5.00
CA VAL A 202 -3.39 -2.42 5.76
C VAL A 202 -2.96 -2.13 7.20
N VAL A 203 -3.65 -2.72 8.16
CA VAL A 203 -3.36 -2.61 9.59
C VAL A 203 -3.32 -3.98 10.24
N ARG A 204 -2.65 -4.08 11.39
CA ARG A 204 -2.64 -5.31 12.19
C ARG A 204 -4.03 -5.57 12.74
N ILE A 205 -4.33 -6.84 13.00
CA ILE A 205 -5.64 -7.27 13.53
C ILE A 205 -5.91 -6.59 14.88
N ASP A 206 -4.92 -6.56 15.78
CA ASP A 206 -5.05 -5.92 17.09
C ASP A 206 -5.36 -4.42 17.00
N ASP A 207 -4.84 -3.74 15.97
CA ASP A 207 -5.10 -2.31 15.76
C ASP A 207 -6.45 -2.07 15.08
N TYR A 208 -6.88 -2.99 14.21
CA TYR A 208 -8.23 -2.98 13.67
C TYR A 208 -9.28 -3.15 14.76
N GLU A 209 -9.14 -4.12 15.66
CA GLU A 209 -10.12 -4.35 16.73
C GLU A 209 -10.33 -3.12 17.62
N LYS A 210 -9.29 -2.31 17.85
CA LYS A 210 -9.39 -1.03 18.59
C LYS A 210 -10.25 0.02 17.89
N VAL A 211 -10.27 0.05 16.56
CA VAL A 211 -10.96 1.08 15.77
C VAL A 211 -12.20 0.58 15.04
N LYS A 212 -12.44 -0.74 15.05
CA LYS A 212 -13.48 -1.45 14.30
C LYS A 212 -14.86 -0.84 14.47
N SER A 213 -15.26 -0.58 15.72
CA SER A 213 -16.58 0.01 16.02
C SER A 213 -16.77 1.38 15.37
N LYS A 214 -15.75 2.25 15.45
CA LYS A 214 -15.73 3.59 14.84
C LYS A 214 -15.69 3.52 13.31
N TYR A 215 -14.93 2.59 12.75
CA TYR A 215 -14.86 2.39 11.31
C TYR A 215 -16.20 1.92 10.73
N LEU A 216 -16.84 0.95 11.38
CA LEU A 216 -18.13 0.41 10.95
C LEU A 216 -19.28 1.41 11.14
N SER A 217 -19.26 2.23 12.17
CA SER A 217 -20.30 3.26 12.37
C SER A 217 -20.26 4.31 11.26
N GLU A 218 -19.06 4.75 10.87
CA GLU A 218 -18.88 5.66 9.75
C GLU A 218 -19.31 5.04 8.42
N PHE A 219 -18.90 3.80 8.15
CA PHE A 219 -19.32 3.08 6.96
C PHE A 219 -20.85 3.02 6.84
N LYS A 220 -21.54 2.67 7.92
CA LYS A 220 -23.02 2.63 7.96
C LYS A 220 -23.64 4.01 7.77
N LEU A 221 -23.06 5.05 8.37
CA LEU A 221 -23.51 6.43 8.19
C LEU A 221 -23.43 6.86 6.72
N LEU A 222 -22.32 6.54 6.04
CA LEU A 222 -22.12 6.88 4.63
C LEU A 222 -23.06 6.10 3.69
N LEU A 223 -23.39 4.85 4.03
CA LEU A 223 -24.36 4.04 3.29
C LEU A 223 -25.79 4.57 3.43
N GLY A 224 -26.18 5.02 4.62
CA GLY A 224 -27.52 5.54 4.90
C GLY A 224 -27.70 7.03 4.63
N MET A 225 -26.70 7.70 4.06
CA MET A 225 -26.71 9.15 3.85
C MET A 225 -27.63 9.55 2.69
N GLU A 226 -28.44 10.59 2.89
CA GLU A 226 -29.27 11.17 1.83
C GLU A 226 -28.41 11.70 0.66
N HIS A 227 -28.96 11.61 -0.56
CA HIS A 227 -28.25 11.99 -1.79
C HIS A 227 -27.68 13.41 -1.76
N ALA A 228 -28.44 14.40 -1.28
CA ALA A 228 -27.98 15.80 -1.23
C ALA A 228 -26.75 15.98 -0.33
N LYS A 229 -26.79 15.42 0.89
CA LYS A 229 -25.67 15.46 1.83
C LYS A 229 -24.45 14.70 1.28
N ARG A 230 -24.70 13.57 0.62
CA ARG A 230 -23.64 12.79 -0.01
C ARG A 230 -22.98 13.55 -1.15
N TYR A 231 -23.75 14.26 -1.97
CA TYR A 231 -23.24 15.12 -3.04
C TYR A 231 -22.29 16.18 -2.49
N GLU A 232 -22.69 16.92 -1.46
CA GLU A 232 -21.84 17.93 -0.82
C GLU A 232 -20.54 17.33 -0.26
N LEU A 233 -20.64 16.16 0.40
CA LEU A 233 -19.48 15.46 0.92
C LEU A 233 -18.49 15.07 -0.19
N VAL A 234 -18.98 14.49 -1.29
CA VAL A 234 -18.13 14.11 -2.43
C VAL A 234 -17.41 15.35 -3.00
N TYR A 235 -18.13 16.44 -3.24
CA TYR A 235 -17.53 17.67 -3.76
C TYR A 235 -16.47 18.26 -2.83
N SER A 236 -16.64 18.12 -1.51
CA SER A 236 -15.65 18.55 -0.53
C SER A 236 -14.38 17.69 -0.53
N ASN A 237 -14.48 16.42 -0.90
CA ASN A 237 -13.37 15.46 -0.91
C ASN A 237 -12.56 15.47 -2.21
N ILE A 238 -13.20 15.74 -3.35
CA ILE A 238 -12.55 15.73 -4.67
C ILE A 238 -11.23 16.53 -4.70
N PRO A 239 -11.14 17.76 -4.17
CA PRO A 239 -9.88 18.51 -4.15
C PRO A 239 -8.73 17.75 -3.49
N LYS A 240 -8.97 17.07 -2.34
CA LYS A 240 -7.97 16.26 -1.63
C LYS A 240 -7.50 15.06 -2.46
N ILE A 241 -8.42 14.43 -3.20
CA ILE A 241 -8.10 13.30 -4.07
C ILE A 241 -7.26 13.78 -5.27
N MET A 242 -7.62 14.92 -5.85
CA MET A 242 -6.90 15.51 -6.98
C MET A 242 -5.48 15.93 -6.60
N GLU A 243 -5.27 16.47 -5.40
CA GLU A 243 -3.94 16.84 -4.89
C GLU A 243 -2.98 15.65 -4.80
N ARG A 244 -3.50 14.46 -4.45
CA ARG A 244 -2.74 13.20 -4.47
C ARG A 244 -2.39 12.74 -5.89
N GLY A 245 -3.18 13.14 -6.88
CA GLY A 245 -3.08 12.67 -8.26
C GLY A 245 -3.62 11.24 -8.48
N LYS A 246 -3.79 10.87 -9.75
CA LYS A 246 -4.21 9.53 -10.19
C LYS A 246 -3.07 8.87 -10.99
N ILE A 247 -2.65 7.69 -10.56
CA ILE A 247 -1.61 6.87 -11.19
C ILE A 247 -2.32 5.82 -12.03
N TYR A 248 -2.26 5.98 -13.36
CA TYR A 248 -2.91 5.10 -14.33
C TYR A 248 -2.01 3.93 -14.74
N ASP A 249 -0.69 4.13 -14.74
CA ASP A 249 0.31 3.16 -15.21
C ASP A 249 0.82 2.25 -14.08
N ARG A 250 -0.07 1.45 -13.49
CA ARG A 250 0.34 0.31 -12.66
C ARG A 250 -0.16 -0.94 -13.37
N GLU A 251 0.63 -1.40 -14.34
CA GLU A 251 0.34 -2.61 -15.12
C GLU A 251 -0.08 -3.75 -14.18
N TYR A 252 -1.20 -4.41 -14.51
CA TYR A 252 -1.55 -5.72 -13.98
C TYR A 252 -0.58 -6.74 -14.61
N GLN A 253 0.68 -6.73 -14.17
CA GLN A 253 1.64 -7.79 -14.52
C GLN A 253 1.34 -9.04 -13.69
#